data_AF-A0A840W1Z3-F1
#
_entry.id   AF-A0A840W1Z3-F1
#
_cell.length_a   1.000
_cell.length_b   1.000
_cell.length_c   1.000
_cell.angle_alpha   90.00
_cell.angle_beta   90.00
_cell.angle_gamma   90.00
#
_symmetry.space_group_name_H-M   'P 1'
#
loop_
_entity.id
_entity.type
_entity.pdbx_description
1 polymer ?
#
loop_
_entity_poly.entity_id
_entity_poly.type
_entity_poly.pdbx_seq_one_letter_code
_entity_poly.pdbx_strand_id
1 'polypeptide(L)'
;MSTEGVRTETVETLDPVAVGAAISAGYRRYLRSLLPLRDRALARALNEEIDRSPLLSKGPLLEVTPAYATGATPRQLMAEGVLTQGFTAALDLNRPLYVHQEQAIRKVGAGRNLVVATGTGSGKTESFLVPILNTLEKEHERGELGPGVRALLIYPMNALANDQLKRLRGLLARSPHITFGRYTGETRNSVNDAHNSFRSLHPGAEILPNELLSREEMRENPPHLLLTNYAMLEYLLLRPKDLDR
;
A
#
# COMPACT_ATOMS: atom_id res chain seq x y z
N MET A 1 25.04 40.08 4.37
CA MET A 1 25.69 38.91 3.75
C MET A 1 25.95 37.89 4.84
N SER A 2 25.04 36.92 5.00
CA SER A 2 25.25 35.75 5.86
C SER A 2 24.70 34.55 5.09
N THR A 3 25.59 33.76 4.52
CA THR A 3 25.30 32.51 3.83
C THR A 3 25.16 31.40 4.86
N GLU A 4 23.93 30.94 5.10
CA GLU A 4 23.68 29.69 5.80
C GLU A 4 24.08 28.52 4.89
N GLY A 5 25.04 27.74 5.37
CA GLY A 5 25.49 26.52 4.71
C GLY A 5 24.43 25.43 4.81
N VAL A 6 23.94 25.01 3.65
CA VAL A 6 23.11 23.82 3.48
C VAL A 6 23.91 22.61 3.96
N ARG A 7 23.49 21.99 5.07
CA ARG A 7 23.99 20.68 5.49
C ARG A 7 23.38 19.63 4.57
N THR A 8 24.17 19.13 3.63
CA THR A 8 23.84 17.94 2.85
C THR A 8 23.91 16.74 3.79
N GLU A 9 22.75 16.18 4.16
CA GLU A 9 22.69 14.87 4.82
C GLU A 9 23.27 13.83 3.87
N THR A 10 24.47 13.34 4.16
CA THR A 10 25.03 12.15 3.56
C THR A 10 24.16 10.96 3.94
N VAL A 11 23.35 10.49 3.00
CA VAL A 11 22.69 9.19 3.10
C VAL A 11 23.80 8.14 3.25
N GLU A 12 23.92 7.50 4.41
CA GLU A 12 24.79 6.34 4.59
C GLU A 12 24.31 5.24 3.64
N THR A 13 25.02 5.04 2.54
CA THR A 13 24.77 3.94 1.60
C THR A 13 25.01 2.62 2.30
N LEU A 14 23.93 1.87 2.53
CA LEU A 14 23.96 0.51 3.06
C LEU A 14 24.71 -0.41 2.07
N ASP A 15 25.82 -1.01 2.49
CA ASP A 15 26.47 -2.09 1.74
C ASP A 15 25.78 -3.44 2.09
N PRO A 16 24.93 -3.98 1.20
CA PRO A 16 24.18 -5.21 1.49
C PRO A 16 25.08 -6.44 1.63
N VAL A 17 26.27 -6.43 1.02
CA VAL A 17 27.23 -7.53 1.13
C VAL A 17 27.90 -7.50 2.49
N ALA A 18 28.37 -6.32 2.93
CA ALA A 18 28.96 -6.15 4.25
C ALA A 18 27.95 -6.47 5.37
N VAL A 19 26.70 -6.03 5.22
CA VAL A 19 25.61 -6.32 6.17
C VAL A 19 25.30 -7.81 6.20
N GLY A 20 25.19 -8.47 5.03
CA GLY A 20 24.97 -9.91 4.95
C GLY A 20 26.09 -10.71 5.64
N ALA A 21 27.35 -10.30 5.44
CA ALA A 21 28.50 -10.89 6.11
C ALA A 21 28.43 -10.68 7.63
N ALA A 22 28.10 -9.47 8.09
CA ALA A 22 27.97 -9.15 9.51
C ALA A 22 26.85 -9.95 10.19
N ILE A 23 25.69 -10.09 9.55
CA ILE A 23 24.57 -10.91 10.04
C ILE A 23 24.99 -12.38 10.13
N SER A 24 25.65 -12.92 9.09
CA SER A 24 26.11 -14.30 9.10
C SER A 24 27.13 -14.55 10.23
N ALA A 25 28.11 -13.65 10.39
CA ALA A 25 29.08 -13.73 11.47
C ALA A 25 28.43 -13.64 12.86
N GLY A 26 27.45 -12.75 13.02
CA GLY A 26 26.65 -12.61 14.23
C GLY A 26 25.89 -13.89 14.58
N TYR A 27 25.22 -14.48 13.59
CA TYR A 27 24.47 -15.72 13.78
C TYR A 27 25.37 -16.91 14.14
N ARG A 28 26.51 -17.06 13.45
CA ARG A 28 27.51 -18.09 13.79
C ARG A 28 28.04 -17.93 15.21
N ARG A 29 28.37 -16.70 15.61
CA ARG A 29 28.80 -16.40 17.01
C ARG A 29 27.71 -16.75 18.02
N TYR A 30 26.45 -16.44 17.72
CA TYR A 30 25.32 -16.81 18.56
C TYR A 30 25.20 -18.32 18.72
N LEU A 31 25.27 -19.09 17.63
CA LEU A 31 25.21 -20.57 17.70
C LEU A 31 26.34 -21.15 18.57
N ARG A 32 27.57 -20.61 18.45
CA ARG A 32 28.70 -21.03 19.30
C ARG A 32 28.46 -20.74 20.79
N SER A 33 27.70 -19.70 21.11
CA SER A 33 27.37 -19.35 22.51
C SER A 33 26.26 -20.21 23.12
N LEU A 34 25.42 -20.87 22.31
CA LEU A 34 24.30 -21.68 22.81
C LEU A 34 24.74 -22.99 23.47
N LEU A 35 25.88 -23.55 23.04
CA LEU A 35 26.38 -24.84 23.52
C LEU A 35 27.84 -24.71 24.00
N PRO A 36 28.06 -24.31 25.27
CA PRO A 36 29.38 -24.24 25.85
C PRO A 36 29.90 -25.65 26.17
N LEU A 37 30.61 -26.26 25.21
CA LEU A 37 31.21 -27.58 25.36
C LEU A 37 32.54 -27.50 26.14
N ARG A 38 32.65 -28.28 27.23
CA ARG A 38 33.89 -28.39 28.03
C ARG A 38 34.96 -29.26 27.36
N ASP A 39 34.52 -30.25 26.59
CA ASP A 39 35.42 -31.10 25.82
C ASP A 39 35.99 -30.33 24.63
N ARG A 40 37.33 -30.26 24.55
CA ARG A 40 38.02 -29.48 23.51
C ARG A 40 37.87 -30.06 22.11
N ALA A 41 37.76 -31.38 21.97
CA ALA A 41 37.61 -32.02 20.67
C ALA A 41 36.20 -31.78 20.12
N LEU A 42 35.18 -31.92 20.95
CA LEU A 42 33.79 -31.64 20.57
C LEU A 42 33.56 -30.15 20.29
N ALA A 43 34.15 -29.25 21.09
CA ALA A 43 34.07 -27.81 20.85
C ALA A 43 34.70 -27.41 19.50
N ARG A 44 35.83 -28.02 19.13
CA ARG A 44 36.45 -27.79 17.81
C ARG A 44 35.57 -28.32 16.69
N ALA A 45 35.10 -29.56 16.79
CA ALA A 45 34.23 -30.17 15.78
C ALA A 45 32.95 -29.34 15.54
N LEU A 46 32.32 -28.84 16.61
CA LEU A 46 31.15 -27.98 16.50
C LEU A 46 31.46 -26.65 15.80
N ASN A 47 32.56 -25.99 16.17
CA ASN A 47 32.95 -24.73 15.54
C ASN A 47 33.26 -24.92 14.05
N GLU A 48 33.92 -26.02 13.68
CA GLU A 48 34.23 -26.36 12.29
C GLU A 48 32.96 -26.62 11.47
N GLU A 49 31.99 -27.36 12.02
CA GLU A 49 30.69 -27.56 11.37
C GLU A 49 29.90 -26.27 11.23
N ILE A 50 29.88 -25.43 12.28
CA ILE A 50 29.27 -24.11 12.22
C ILE A 50 29.92 -23.26 11.13
N ASP A 51 31.24 -23.31 10.95
CA ASP A 51 31.94 -22.49 9.94
C ASP A 51 31.71 -22.98 8.52
N ARG A 52 31.72 -24.29 8.32
CA ARG A 52 31.59 -24.90 6.99
C ARG A 52 30.14 -25.03 6.53
N SER A 53 29.16 -24.93 7.43
CA SER A 53 27.76 -25.14 7.08
C SER A 53 27.26 -24.10 6.06
N PRO A 54 26.88 -24.53 4.83
CA PRO A 54 26.27 -23.66 3.83
C PRO A 54 24.78 -23.40 4.13
N LEU A 55 24.21 -24.08 5.13
CA LEU A 55 22.80 -23.97 5.52
C LEU A 55 22.53 -22.73 6.38
N LEU A 56 23.57 -22.18 7.02
CA LEU A 56 23.43 -21.04 7.94
C LEU A 56 23.35 -19.68 7.23
N SER A 57 23.93 -19.59 6.04
CA SER A 57 23.84 -18.40 5.19
C SER A 57 24.15 -18.77 3.75
N LYS A 58 23.29 -18.33 2.84
CA LYS A 58 23.50 -18.44 1.38
C LYS A 58 24.07 -17.15 0.77
N GLY A 59 24.46 -16.19 1.62
CA GLY A 59 24.80 -14.84 1.19
C GLY A 59 23.56 -13.98 0.85
N PRO A 60 23.76 -12.75 0.36
CA PRO A 60 22.66 -11.91 -0.09
C PRO A 60 21.97 -12.52 -1.31
N LEU A 61 20.63 -12.52 -1.31
CA LEU A 61 19.85 -12.87 -2.50
C LEU A 61 19.91 -11.69 -3.48
N LEU A 62 20.62 -11.89 -4.59
CA LEU A 62 20.65 -10.94 -5.70
C LEU A 62 19.65 -11.42 -6.76
N GLU A 63 18.53 -10.71 -6.84
CA GLU A 63 17.53 -10.93 -7.89
C GLU A 63 17.55 -9.74 -8.85
N VAL A 64 17.86 -10.00 -10.11
CA VAL A 64 17.73 -8.99 -11.17
C VAL A 64 16.33 -9.14 -11.76
N THR A 65 15.38 -8.38 -11.25
CA THR A 65 14.04 -8.33 -11.85
C THR A 65 14.12 -7.44 -13.10
N PRO A 66 13.91 -7.97 -14.32
CA PRO A 66 13.87 -7.13 -15.50
C PRO A 66 12.76 -6.08 -15.35
N ALA A 67 13.01 -4.87 -15.85
CA ALA A 67 12.00 -3.81 -15.83
C ALA A 67 10.75 -4.28 -16.59
N TYR A 68 9.57 -4.03 -16.03
CA TYR A 68 8.31 -4.31 -16.71
C TYR A 68 8.19 -3.45 -17.97
N ALA A 69 7.64 -4.04 -19.04
CA ALA A 69 7.34 -3.31 -20.26
C ALA A 69 6.40 -2.12 -19.97
N THR A 70 6.74 -0.97 -20.52
CA THR A 70 5.96 0.27 -20.43
C THR A 70 4.97 0.38 -21.60
N GLY A 71 3.77 0.86 -21.31
CA GLY A 71 2.74 1.23 -22.28
C GLY A 71 2.57 2.74 -22.38
N ALA A 72 1.34 3.19 -22.63
CA ALA A 72 0.97 4.58 -22.76
C ALA A 72 1.12 5.36 -21.42
N THR A 73 1.35 6.67 -21.53
CA THR A 73 1.27 7.60 -20.39
C THR A 73 -0.20 7.92 -20.08
N PRO A 74 -0.54 8.31 -18.84
CA PRO A 74 -1.88 8.79 -18.53
C PRO A 74 -2.32 9.94 -19.45
N ARG A 75 -1.41 10.85 -19.81
CA ARG A 75 -1.70 11.95 -20.75
C ARG A 75 -2.13 11.44 -22.13
N GLN A 76 -1.49 10.41 -22.66
CA GLN A 76 -1.89 9.78 -23.93
C GLN A 76 -3.28 9.15 -23.81
N LEU A 77 -3.53 8.41 -22.72
CA LEU A 77 -4.84 7.82 -22.46
C LEU A 77 -5.96 8.86 -22.29
N MET A 78 -5.63 10.05 -21.76
CA MET A 78 -6.57 11.18 -21.69
C MET A 78 -6.88 11.75 -23.09
N ALA A 79 -5.86 11.90 -23.95
CA ALA A 79 -6.04 12.35 -25.32
C ALA A 79 -6.87 11.37 -26.17
N GLU A 80 -6.80 10.08 -25.86
CA GLU A 80 -7.63 9.03 -26.47
C GLU A 80 -9.05 8.94 -25.89
N GLY A 81 -9.37 9.70 -24.83
CA GLY A 81 -10.66 9.63 -24.13
C GLY A 81 -10.86 8.41 -23.23
N VAL A 82 -9.80 7.62 -23.00
CA VAL A 82 -9.82 6.46 -22.10
C VAL A 82 -9.87 6.93 -20.63
N LEU A 83 -9.00 7.89 -20.30
CA LEU A 83 -9.00 8.59 -19.01
C LEU A 83 -9.68 9.96 -19.16
N THR A 84 -10.35 10.42 -18.11
CA THR A 84 -10.95 11.76 -18.11
C THR A 84 -9.94 12.87 -17.82
N GLN A 85 -10.27 14.10 -18.21
CA GLN A 85 -9.42 15.27 -18.03
C GLN A 85 -9.29 15.70 -16.57
N GLY A 86 -10.29 15.42 -15.72
CA GLY A 86 -10.22 15.63 -14.27
C GLY A 86 -9.18 14.75 -13.55
N PHE A 87 -8.69 13.70 -14.21
CA PHE A 87 -7.70 12.78 -13.65
C PHE A 87 -6.30 13.42 -13.58
N THR A 88 -6.08 14.34 -12.64
CA THR A 88 -4.84 15.13 -12.56
C THR A 88 -4.14 15.04 -11.20
N ALA A 89 -4.83 14.55 -10.17
CA ALA A 89 -4.34 14.55 -8.79
C ALA A 89 -3.61 13.27 -8.38
N ALA A 90 -3.94 12.12 -8.98
CA ALA A 90 -3.54 10.81 -8.46
C ALA A 90 -2.26 10.22 -9.10
N LEU A 91 -1.79 10.70 -10.26
CA LEU A 91 -0.63 10.11 -10.95
C LEU A 91 0.26 11.18 -11.58
N ASP A 92 1.54 10.83 -11.78
CA ASP A 92 2.40 11.53 -12.73
C ASP A 92 1.91 11.26 -14.16
N LEU A 93 1.35 12.29 -14.80
CA LEU A 93 0.72 12.19 -16.11
C LEU A 93 1.70 11.89 -17.25
N ASN A 94 2.99 12.12 -17.03
CA ASN A 94 4.03 11.94 -18.05
C ASN A 94 4.79 10.62 -17.86
N ARG A 95 4.66 9.97 -16.70
CA ARG A 95 5.27 8.67 -16.46
C ARG A 95 4.51 7.57 -17.20
N PRO A 96 5.16 6.77 -18.06
CA PRO A 96 4.51 5.63 -18.72
C PRO A 96 3.97 4.64 -17.69
N LEU A 97 2.74 4.18 -17.90
CA LEU A 97 2.20 3.06 -17.15
C LEU A 97 2.89 1.77 -17.60
N TYR A 98 2.86 0.74 -16.76
CA TYR A 98 3.22 -0.60 -17.24
C TYR A 98 2.13 -1.14 -18.17
N VAL A 99 2.52 -1.98 -19.14
CA VAL A 99 1.59 -2.56 -20.12
C VAL A 99 0.38 -3.23 -19.45
N HIS A 100 0.57 -3.92 -18.33
CA HIS A 100 -0.52 -4.57 -17.61
C HIS A 100 -1.49 -3.57 -16.95
N GLN A 101 -1.01 -2.40 -16.52
CA GLN A 101 -1.85 -1.33 -15.98
C GLN A 101 -2.68 -0.68 -17.09
N GLU A 102 -2.07 -0.36 -18.23
CA GLU A 102 -2.79 0.17 -19.40
C GLU A 102 -3.87 -0.82 -19.88
N GLN A 103 -3.51 -2.10 -20.03
CA GLN A 103 -4.45 -3.13 -20.42
C GLN A 103 -5.61 -3.25 -19.42
N ALA A 104 -5.33 -3.12 -18.13
CA ALA A 104 -6.36 -3.16 -17.10
C ALA A 104 -7.34 -1.99 -17.24
N ILE A 105 -6.83 -0.76 -17.40
CA ILE A 105 -7.64 0.44 -17.60
C ILE A 105 -8.57 0.28 -18.81
N ARG A 106 -8.03 -0.13 -19.96
CA ARG A 106 -8.81 -0.31 -21.19
C ARG A 106 -9.87 -1.41 -21.07
N LYS A 107 -9.53 -2.54 -20.44
CA LYS A 107 -10.46 -3.66 -20.24
C LYS A 107 -11.59 -3.31 -19.28
N VAL A 108 -11.31 -2.62 -18.17
CA VAL A 108 -12.34 -2.16 -17.23
C VAL A 108 -13.22 -1.10 -17.88
N GLY A 109 -12.63 -0.17 -18.66
CA GLY A 109 -13.39 0.81 -19.44
C GLY A 109 -14.35 0.18 -20.46
N ALA A 110 -14.05 -1.04 -20.93
CA ALA A 110 -14.92 -1.84 -21.78
C ALA A 110 -15.89 -2.76 -20.98
N GLY A 111 -16.06 -2.54 -19.67
CA GLY A 111 -16.96 -3.31 -18.81
C GLY A 111 -16.50 -4.73 -18.49
N ARG A 112 -15.20 -5.05 -18.64
CA ARG A 112 -14.70 -6.41 -18.44
C ARG A 112 -14.16 -6.65 -17.03
N ASN A 113 -14.39 -7.86 -16.53
CA ASN A 113 -13.74 -8.37 -15.32
C ASN A 113 -12.26 -8.65 -15.56
N LEU A 114 -11.44 -8.50 -14.51
CA LEU A 114 -9.99 -8.63 -14.57
C LEU A 114 -9.44 -9.60 -13.54
N VAL A 115 -8.43 -10.36 -13.99
CA VAL A 115 -7.46 -11.05 -13.13
C VAL A 115 -6.08 -10.54 -13.53
N VAL A 116 -5.33 -9.98 -12.58
CA VAL A 116 -3.99 -9.42 -12.81
C VAL A 116 -2.95 -10.32 -12.16
N ALA A 117 -2.24 -11.09 -12.98
CA ALA A 117 -1.17 -12.01 -12.55
C ALA A 117 0.21 -11.43 -12.89
N THR A 118 0.85 -10.80 -11.92
CA THR A 118 2.19 -10.21 -12.05
C THR A 118 2.98 -10.37 -10.75
N GLY A 119 4.31 -10.25 -10.81
CA GLY A 119 5.20 -10.36 -9.64
C GLY A 119 4.92 -9.33 -8.54
N THR A 120 5.45 -9.54 -7.34
CA THR A 120 5.43 -8.56 -6.25
C THR A 120 6.09 -7.25 -6.70
N GLY A 121 5.63 -6.11 -6.17
CA GLY A 121 6.19 -4.79 -6.53
C GLY A 121 5.94 -4.30 -7.96
N SER A 122 5.18 -5.04 -8.78
CA SER A 122 4.94 -4.71 -10.20
C SER A 122 3.99 -3.55 -10.47
N GLY A 123 3.37 -2.95 -9.44
CA GLY A 123 2.35 -1.92 -9.64
C GLY A 123 0.95 -2.47 -9.97
N LYS A 124 0.59 -3.61 -9.37
CA LYS A 124 -0.78 -4.17 -9.45
C LYS A 124 -1.84 -3.20 -8.93
N THR A 125 -1.50 -2.38 -7.94
CA THR A 125 -2.44 -1.46 -7.30
C THR A 125 -3.03 -0.48 -8.32
N GLU A 126 -2.21 0.06 -9.21
CA GLU A 126 -2.65 0.98 -10.26
C GLU A 126 -3.59 0.31 -11.26
N SER A 127 -3.46 -1.00 -11.47
CA SER A 127 -4.29 -1.75 -12.43
C SER A 127 -5.78 -1.74 -12.07
N PHE A 128 -6.12 -1.70 -10.77
CA PHE A 128 -7.51 -1.56 -10.32
C PHE A 128 -7.84 -0.14 -9.86
N LEU A 129 -6.89 0.58 -9.26
CA LEU A 129 -7.19 1.88 -8.66
C LEU A 129 -7.42 2.97 -9.71
N VAL A 130 -6.61 3.00 -10.77
CA VAL A 130 -6.75 4.00 -11.84
C VAL A 130 -8.12 3.94 -12.51
N PRO A 131 -8.64 2.77 -12.95
CA PRO A 131 -9.98 2.74 -13.55
C PRO A 131 -11.10 3.09 -12.56
N ILE A 132 -10.95 2.74 -11.27
CA ILE A 132 -11.92 3.16 -10.22
C ILE A 132 -11.95 4.68 -10.12
N LEU A 133 -10.78 5.32 -9.91
CA LEU A 133 -10.68 6.76 -9.77
C LEU A 133 -11.15 7.49 -11.04
N ASN A 134 -10.85 6.96 -12.22
CA ASN A 134 -11.35 7.50 -13.50
C ASN A 134 -12.89 7.49 -13.57
N THR A 135 -13.53 6.46 -13.01
CA THR A 135 -15.00 6.39 -12.95
C THR A 135 -15.56 7.43 -11.99
N LEU A 136 -14.95 7.59 -10.82
CA LEU A 136 -15.35 8.58 -9.82
C LEU A 136 -15.20 10.02 -10.34
N GLU A 137 -14.12 10.32 -11.04
CA GLU A 137 -13.94 11.63 -11.67
C GLU A 137 -14.99 11.89 -12.76
N LYS A 138 -15.33 10.89 -13.58
CA LYS A 138 -16.41 11.02 -14.57
C LYS A 138 -17.79 11.23 -13.92
N GLU A 139 -18.07 10.56 -12.80
CA GLU A 139 -19.29 10.84 -12.02
C GLU A 139 -19.29 12.27 -11.47
N HIS A 140 -18.14 12.74 -10.98
CA HIS A 140 -17.99 14.10 -10.46
C HIS A 140 -18.21 15.17 -11.54
N GLU A 141 -17.56 15.03 -12.70
CA GLU A 141 -17.69 15.93 -13.84
C GLU A 141 -19.13 16.03 -14.35
N ARG A 142 -19.92 14.96 -14.22
CA ARG A 142 -21.35 14.93 -14.56
C ARG A 142 -22.27 15.44 -13.45
N GLY A 143 -21.74 15.75 -12.27
CA GLY A 143 -22.53 16.16 -11.10
C GLY A 143 -23.34 15.02 -10.47
N GLU A 144 -22.97 13.77 -10.75
CA GLU A 144 -23.65 12.55 -10.26
C GLU A 144 -22.99 11.96 -9.01
N LEU A 145 -21.82 12.48 -8.62
CA LEU A 145 -21.06 11.98 -7.48
C LEU A 145 -21.67 12.43 -6.14
N GLY A 146 -22.65 11.68 -5.66
CA GLY A 146 -23.20 11.76 -4.30
C GLY A 146 -22.74 10.60 -3.40
N PRO A 147 -23.02 10.67 -2.07
CA PRO A 147 -22.64 9.63 -1.11
C PRO A 147 -23.05 8.23 -1.55
N GLY A 148 -22.20 7.25 -1.33
CA GLY A 148 -22.44 5.86 -1.72
C GLY A 148 -21.16 5.11 -2.09
N VAL A 149 -21.08 3.83 -1.70
CA VAL A 149 -19.93 2.98 -2.04
C VAL A 149 -19.92 2.67 -3.53
N ARG A 150 -18.84 3.06 -4.22
CA ARG A 150 -18.61 2.76 -5.66
C ARG A 150 -17.56 1.67 -5.85
N ALA A 151 -16.60 1.58 -4.93
CA ALA A 151 -15.64 0.50 -4.91
C ALA A 151 -15.41 -0.04 -3.50
N LEU A 152 -15.49 -1.36 -3.38
CA LEU A 152 -15.14 -2.11 -2.19
C LEU A 152 -13.77 -2.76 -2.38
N LEU A 153 -12.80 -2.36 -1.55
CA LEU A 153 -11.43 -2.89 -1.58
C LEU A 153 -11.24 -3.84 -0.39
N ILE A 154 -11.13 -5.13 -0.69
CA ILE A 154 -11.02 -6.18 0.32
C ILE A 154 -9.57 -6.60 0.45
N TYR A 155 -9.00 -6.42 1.64
CA TYR A 155 -7.66 -6.88 1.97
C TYR A 155 -7.72 -8.01 3.00
N PRO A 156 -6.87 -9.05 2.86
CA PRO A 156 -6.88 -10.19 3.78
C PRO A 156 -6.41 -9.83 5.20
N MET A 157 -5.57 -8.80 5.32
CA MET A 157 -4.95 -8.40 6.59
C MET A 157 -5.13 -6.90 6.84
N ASN A 158 -5.38 -6.53 8.11
CA ASN A 158 -5.50 -5.11 8.51
C ASN A 158 -4.23 -4.31 8.20
N ALA A 159 -3.05 -4.92 8.35
CA ALA A 159 -1.78 -4.26 8.02
C ALA A 159 -1.75 -3.80 6.56
N LEU A 160 -2.12 -4.69 5.63
CA LEU A 160 -2.19 -4.33 4.21
C LEU A 160 -3.28 -3.28 3.95
N ALA A 161 -4.44 -3.37 4.60
CA ALA A 161 -5.47 -2.35 4.49
C ALA A 161 -4.97 -0.96 4.96
N ASN A 162 -4.18 -0.92 6.03
CA ASN A 162 -3.60 0.32 6.57
C ASN A 162 -2.56 0.91 5.63
N ASP A 163 -1.70 0.09 5.04
CA ASP A 163 -0.72 0.53 4.04
C ASP A 163 -1.42 1.14 2.82
N GLN A 164 -2.50 0.51 2.36
CA GLN A 164 -3.29 1.01 1.23
C GLN A 164 -4.08 2.27 1.59
N LEU A 165 -4.58 2.40 2.82
CA LEU A 165 -5.20 3.62 3.32
C LEU A 165 -4.22 4.78 3.30
N LYS A 166 -2.98 4.58 3.81
CA LYS A 166 -1.93 5.60 3.78
C LYS A 166 -1.63 6.06 2.35
N ARG A 167 -1.57 5.12 1.40
CA ARG A 167 -1.39 5.44 -0.03
C ARG A 167 -2.56 6.26 -0.57
N LEU A 168 -3.80 5.89 -0.25
CA LEU A 168 -4.99 6.64 -0.67
C LEU A 168 -5.02 8.07 -0.12
N ARG A 169 -4.60 8.30 1.13
CA ARG A 169 -4.47 9.67 1.66
C ARG A 169 -3.59 10.55 0.78
N GLY A 170 -2.44 10.03 0.37
CA GLY A 170 -1.53 10.77 -0.53
C GLY A 170 -2.15 11.06 -1.90
N LEU A 171 -2.87 10.09 -2.46
CA LEU A 171 -3.51 10.21 -3.77
C LEU A 171 -4.73 11.15 -3.77
N LEU A 172 -5.50 11.12 -2.69
CA LEU A 172 -6.81 11.79 -2.60
C LEU A 172 -6.77 13.11 -1.83
N ALA A 173 -5.61 13.50 -1.27
CA ALA A 173 -5.43 14.81 -0.64
C ALA A 173 -5.80 15.98 -1.56
N ARG A 174 -5.62 15.81 -2.87
CA ARG A 174 -5.95 16.81 -3.90
C ARG A 174 -7.29 16.57 -4.59
N SER A 175 -8.07 15.59 -4.13
CA SER A 175 -9.39 15.23 -4.69
C SER A 175 -10.43 15.15 -3.56
N PRO A 176 -10.75 16.28 -2.88
CA PRO A 176 -11.62 16.30 -1.70
C PRO A 176 -13.07 15.88 -2.00
N HIS A 177 -13.48 15.86 -3.27
CA HIS A 177 -14.77 15.33 -3.70
C HIS A 177 -14.83 13.79 -3.67
N ILE A 178 -13.69 13.09 -3.67
CA ILE A 178 -13.64 11.63 -3.60
C ILE A 178 -13.45 11.19 -2.15
N THR A 179 -14.51 10.73 -1.51
CA THR A 179 -14.48 10.21 -0.14
C THR A 179 -13.98 8.77 -0.05
N PHE A 180 -13.28 8.45 1.04
CA PHE A 180 -12.79 7.11 1.32
C PHE A 180 -12.82 6.81 2.82
N GLY A 181 -12.85 5.53 3.17
CA GLY A 181 -12.88 5.11 4.56
C GLY A 181 -12.44 3.66 4.75
N ARG A 182 -12.03 3.33 5.96
CA ARG A 182 -11.66 1.96 6.36
C ARG A 182 -12.67 1.41 7.36
N TYR A 183 -13.40 0.37 6.99
CA TYR A 183 -14.32 -0.34 7.87
C TYR A 183 -13.72 -1.70 8.27
N THR A 184 -13.13 -1.74 9.47
CA THR A 184 -12.53 -2.93 10.07
C THR A 184 -13.03 -3.12 11.50
N GLY A 185 -12.56 -4.16 12.18
CA GLY A 185 -12.82 -4.35 13.62
C GLY A 185 -12.29 -3.20 14.50
N GLU A 186 -11.29 -2.45 14.00
CA GLU A 186 -10.67 -1.32 14.70
C GLU A 186 -11.42 0.01 14.48
N THR A 187 -12.35 0.07 13.52
CA THR A 187 -13.08 1.29 13.19
C THR A 187 -14.03 1.66 14.32
N ARG A 188 -13.78 2.83 14.93
CA ARG A 188 -14.55 3.35 16.07
C ARG A 188 -15.98 3.67 15.66
N ASN A 189 -16.92 3.57 16.60
CA ASN A 189 -18.33 3.82 16.32
C ASN A 189 -18.61 5.32 16.15
N SER A 190 -18.23 6.14 17.14
CA SER A 190 -18.53 7.58 17.16
C SER A 190 -17.45 8.41 16.46
N VAL A 191 -17.85 9.57 15.94
CA VAL A 191 -16.94 10.56 15.33
C VAL A 191 -15.86 11.01 16.32
N ASN A 192 -16.26 11.36 17.55
CA ASN A 192 -15.33 11.87 18.57
C ASN A 192 -14.26 10.84 18.94
N ASP A 193 -14.63 9.57 19.15
CA ASP A 193 -13.68 8.50 19.48
C ASP A 193 -12.72 8.23 18.32
N ALA A 194 -13.23 8.25 17.09
CA ALA A 194 -12.42 8.06 15.89
C ALA A 194 -11.38 9.17 15.74
N HIS A 195 -11.78 10.43 15.89
CA HIS A 195 -10.89 11.58 15.75
C HIS A 195 -9.83 11.61 16.85
N ASN A 196 -10.21 11.31 18.10
CA ASN A 196 -9.26 11.23 19.21
C ASN A 196 -8.25 10.09 19.01
N SER A 197 -8.74 8.91 18.61
CA SER A 197 -7.88 7.77 18.29
C SER A 197 -6.92 8.08 17.13
N PHE A 198 -7.40 8.79 16.10
CA PHE A 198 -6.58 9.18 14.95
C PHE A 198 -5.43 10.10 15.37
N ARG A 199 -5.74 11.19 16.09
CA ARG A 199 -4.74 12.16 16.56
C ARG A 199 -3.69 11.54 17.48
N SER A 200 -4.10 10.58 18.33
CA SER A 200 -3.18 9.87 19.21
C SER A 200 -2.23 8.93 18.45
N LEU A 201 -2.72 8.26 17.40
CA LEU A 201 -1.93 7.31 16.61
C LEU A 201 -1.06 8.00 15.55
N HIS A 202 -1.47 9.18 15.10
CA HIS A 202 -0.77 9.95 14.06
C HIS A 202 -0.53 11.39 14.53
N PRO A 203 0.36 11.61 15.52
CA PRO A 203 0.64 12.95 16.03
C PRO A 203 1.10 13.89 14.93
N GLY A 204 0.44 15.05 14.79
CA GLY A 204 0.77 16.06 13.79
C GLY A 204 0.23 15.80 12.38
N ALA A 205 -0.43 14.67 12.12
CA ALA A 205 -1.09 14.42 10.84
C ALA A 205 -2.45 15.11 10.77
N GLU A 206 -2.73 15.74 9.63
CA GLU A 206 -4.05 16.31 9.33
C GLU A 206 -5.05 15.22 8.92
N ILE A 207 -6.28 15.33 9.42
CA ILE A 207 -7.41 14.52 8.96
C ILE A 207 -7.89 15.12 7.64
N LEU A 208 -7.87 14.35 6.58
CA LEU A 208 -8.34 14.84 5.28
C LEU A 208 -9.86 15.01 5.31
N PRO A 209 -10.42 16.06 4.69
CA PRO A 209 -11.87 16.31 4.73
C PRO A 209 -12.69 15.22 4.02
N ASN A 210 -12.05 14.43 3.16
CA ASN A 210 -12.65 13.33 2.41
C ASN A 210 -12.35 11.95 3.02
N GLU A 211 -11.74 11.88 4.20
CA GLU A 211 -11.51 10.62 4.90
C GLU A 211 -12.50 10.44 6.04
N LEU A 212 -13.32 9.39 5.94
CA LEU A 212 -14.26 9.02 6.99
C LEU A 212 -13.60 8.04 7.96
N LEU A 213 -13.60 8.36 9.25
CA LEU A 213 -12.83 7.64 10.26
C LEU A 213 -13.70 6.73 11.15
N SER A 214 -14.98 7.06 11.31
CA SER A 214 -15.92 6.37 12.17
C SER A 214 -16.99 5.59 11.40
N ARG A 215 -17.60 4.62 12.06
CA ARG A 215 -18.75 3.89 11.51
C ARG A 215 -20.00 4.76 11.38
N GLU A 216 -20.15 5.78 12.23
CA GLU A 216 -21.23 6.76 12.16
C GLU A 216 -21.13 7.58 10.87
N GLU A 217 -19.98 8.21 10.60
CA GLU A 217 -19.73 8.95 9.36
C GLU A 217 -20.00 8.09 8.12
N MET A 218 -19.48 6.85 8.11
CA MET A 218 -19.64 5.94 6.97
C MET A 218 -21.08 5.44 6.77
N ARG A 219 -21.95 5.48 7.79
CA ARG A 219 -23.37 5.13 7.64
C ARG A 219 -24.20 6.32 7.17
N GLU A 220 -23.89 7.51 7.69
CA GLU A 220 -24.61 8.72 7.32
C GLU A 220 -24.28 9.17 5.90
N ASN A 221 -22.99 9.14 5.55
CA ASN A 221 -22.49 9.54 4.24
C ASN A 221 -21.52 8.46 3.74
N PRO A 222 -22.02 7.35 3.15
CA PRO A 222 -21.14 6.25 2.74
C PRO A 222 -20.01 6.71 1.79
N PRO A 223 -18.76 6.29 2.03
CA PRO A 223 -17.63 6.75 1.24
C PRO A 223 -17.64 6.14 -0.16
N HIS A 224 -17.07 6.81 -1.15
CA HIS A 224 -16.92 6.25 -2.50
C HIS A 224 -16.01 5.02 -2.54
N LEU A 225 -14.92 5.05 -1.76
CA LEU A 225 -13.98 3.93 -1.60
C LEU A 225 -14.05 3.36 -0.18
N LEU A 226 -14.50 2.12 -0.05
CA LEU A 226 -14.56 1.43 1.23
C LEU A 226 -13.50 0.33 1.32
N LEU A 227 -12.57 0.47 2.26
CA LEU A 227 -11.52 -0.52 2.53
C LEU A 227 -11.98 -1.41 3.68
N THR A 228 -11.94 -2.72 3.50
CA THR A 228 -12.35 -3.67 4.54
C THR A 228 -11.58 -4.99 4.45
N ASN A 229 -11.92 -5.93 5.34
CA ASN A 229 -11.46 -7.31 5.31
C ASN A 229 -12.66 -8.24 5.16
N TYR A 230 -12.43 -9.53 4.90
CA TYR A 230 -13.52 -10.47 4.64
C TYR A 230 -14.51 -10.57 5.81
N ALA A 231 -14.01 -10.58 7.05
CA ALA A 231 -14.83 -10.75 8.24
C ALA A 231 -15.77 -9.55 8.46
N MET A 232 -15.28 -8.33 8.20
CA MET A 232 -16.09 -7.13 8.35
C MET A 232 -17.00 -6.88 7.15
N LEU A 233 -16.64 -7.38 5.97
CA LEU A 233 -17.58 -7.43 4.85
C LEU A 233 -18.76 -8.34 5.16
N GLU A 234 -18.50 -9.56 5.66
CA GLU A 234 -19.55 -10.47 6.10
C GLU A 234 -20.43 -9.80 7.18
N TYR A 235 -19.80 -9.13 8.15
CA TYR A 235 -20.51 -8.37 9.17
C TYR A 235 -21.41 -7.27 8.58
N LEU A 236 -20.92 -6.50 7.58
CA LEU A 236 -21.70 -5.47 6.90
C LEU A 236 -22.91 -6.04 6.16
N LEU A 237 -22.75 -7.19 5.50
CA LEU A 237 -23.81 -7.83 4.71
C LEU A 237 -24.91 -8.47 5.57
N LEU A 238 -24.60 -8.86 6.80
CA LEU A 238 -25.54 -9.55 7.70
C LEU A 238 -26.27 -8.61 8.66
N ARG A 239 -25.88 -7.34 8.75
CA ARG A 239 -26.39 -6.45 9.79
C ARG A 239 -27.61 -5.65 9.32
N PRO A 240 -28.78 -5.79 9.97
CA PRO A 240 -29.99 -5.04 9.59
C PRO A 240 -29.80 -3.52 9.61
N LYS A 241 -29.03 -3.00 10.58
CA LYS A 241 -28.73 -1.56 10.71
C LYS A 241 -27.90 -0.97 9.56
N ASP A 242 -27.25 -1.82 8.77
CA ASP A 242 -26.45 -1.41 7.62
C ASP A 242 -27.14 -1.82 6.28
N LEU A 243 -28.31 -2.49 6.33
CA LEU A 243 -29.12 -2.93 5.18
C LEU A 243 -30.33 -2.02 4.90
N ASP A 244 -30.87 -1.35 5.92
CA ASP A 244 -32.11 -0.57 5.81
C ASP A 244 -31.85 0.94 5.81
N ARG A 245 -31.86 1.57 4.62
CA ARG A 245 -32.37 2.92 4.35
C ARG A 245 -32.84 3.06 2.91
#